data_AF-A0A7Y5CAV3-F1
#
_entry.id   AF-A0A7Y5CAV3-F1
#
_cell.length_a   1.000
_cell.length_b   1.000
_cell.length_c   1.000
_cell.angle_alpha   90.00
_cell.angle_beta   90.00
_cell.angle_gamma   90.00
#
_symmetry.space_group_name_H-M   'P 1'
#
loop_
_entity.id
_entity.type
_entity.pdbx_description
1 polymer ?
#
loop_
_entity_poly.entity_id
_entity_poly.type
_entity_poly.pdbx_seq_one_letter_code
_entity_poly.pdbx_strand_id
1 'polypeptide(L)'
;MEISVLATKCRFCGESVGRPRDETRSLSIDDLGGETIRHYAPSSSVMEAMEAFRSEHDFKSNPPEDAQPERKSLFGMSSKKKGGAGPATGADGLPQLDERSQALASLAMPATKPTTFKKPKGPSMATRAMQIGGILVGVIVLLFVANFAYKYYTRPPIEPSRGKVNPAEAIIKRGGDPKEAAVEAAKALRAEPHSKNEAILKEAQGLFIKKVHGLLDASPWTHQNLKDAAREVDEVFKVHSSAEIRKLKEEVDAETFAYQMSLLSIADGGDSATFGLSSGARQDAEEGEVVGDRFKVTAIKRDKVQVQDTRRNNRLLTYSLTDTRITSP
;
A
#
# COMPACT_ATOMS: atom_id res chain seq x y z
N MET A 1 -53.79 16.85 -9.58
CA MET A 1 -53.84 17.34 -8.19
C MET A 1 -53.52 16.16 -7.30
N GLU A 2 -52.39 16.21 -6.61
CA GLU A 2 -51.90 15.12 -5.77
C GLU A 2 -52.66 15.14 -4.44
N ILE A 3 -53.36 14.05 -4.14
CA ILE A 3 -54.07 13.86 -2.87
C ILE A 3 -53.02 13.38 -1.87
N SER A 4 -52.90 14.07 -0.74
CA SER A 4 -52.02 13.67 0.36
C SER A 4 -52.32 12.22 0.77
N VAL A 5 -51.26 11.40 0.89
CA VAL A 5 -51.29 9.95 1.19
C VAL A 5 -52.02 9.62 2.51
N LEU A 6 -52.25 10.62 3.35
CA LEU A 6 -52.93 10.47 4.64
C LEU A 6 -54.40 10.89 4.62
N ALA A 7 -54.92 11.41 3.51
CA ALA A 7 -56.30 11.89 3.43
C ALA A 7 -57.29 10.73 3.25
N THR A 8 -58.11 10.46 4.27
CA THR A 8 -59.13 9.39 4.26
C THR A 8 -60.48 9.82 3.66
N LYS A 9 -60.62 11.09 3.27
CA LYS A 9 -61.81 11.66 2.64
C LYS A 9 -61.44 12.64 1.53
N CYS A 10 -62.15 12.59 0.41
CA CYS A 10 -61.99 13.58 -0.65
C CYS A 10 -62.48 14.95 -0.17
N ARG A 11 -61.65 15.98 -0.33
CA ARG A 11 -61.98 17.35 0.11
C ARG A 11 -63.18 17.97 -0.64
N PHE A 12 -63.50 17.50 -1.84
CA PHE A 12 -64.54 18.08 -2.68
C PHE A 12 -65.91 17.40 -2.57
N CYS A 13 -65.96 16.07 -2.47
CA CYS A 13 -67.23 15.34 -2.41
C CYS A 13 -67.49 14.63 -1.07
N GLY A 14 -66.51 14.59 -0.16
CA GLY A 14 -66.64 13.92 1.15
C GLY A 14 -66.67 12.39 1.09
N GLU A 15 -66.57 11.80 -0.10
CA GLU A 15 -66.57 10.36 -0.30
C GLU A 15 -65.31 9.72 0.29
N SER A 16 -65.49 8.59 0.99
CA SER A 16 -64.41 7.84 1.62
C SER A 16 -63.61 7.10 0.56
N VAL A 17 -62.40 7.60 0.28
CA VAL A 17 -61.44 6.93 -0.60
C VAL A 17 -60.71 5.88 0.22
N GLY A 18 -60.76 4.63 -0.24
CA GLY A 18 -60.03 3.53 0.41
C GLY A 18 -58.54 3.84 0.48
N ARG A 19 -57.89 3.52 1.61
CA ARG A 19 -56.44 3.68 1.76
C ARG A 19 -55.76 2.96 0.60
N PRO A 20 -54.82 3.61 -0.12
CA PRO A 20 -54.00 2.92 -1.10
C PRO A 20 -53.41 1.70 -0.41
N ARG A 21 -53.71 0.49 -0.90
CA ARG A 21 -53.00 -0.70 -0.44
C ARG A 21 -51.56 -0.47 -0.88
N ASP A 22 -50.67 -0.28 0.09
CA ASP A 22 -49.24 -0.32 -0.17
C ASP A 22 -48.98 -1.67 -0.83
N GLU A 23 -48.81 -1.66 -2.15
CA GLU A 23 -48.19 -2.76 -2.86
C GLU A 23 -46.87 -2.96 -2.14
N THR A 24 -46.78 -4.07 -1.41
CA THR A 24 -45.61 -4.45 -0.65
C THR A 24 -44.52 -4.66 -1.69
N ARG A 25 -43.78 -3.60 -2.01
CA ARG A 25 -42.58 -3.67 -2.82
C ARG A 25 -41.64 -4.55 -2.04
N SER A 26 -41.59 -5.82 -2.45
CA SER A 26 -40.58 -6.76 -2.00
C SER A 26 -39.27 -6.26 -2.57
N LEU A 27 -38.60 -5.40 -1.82
CA LEU A 27 -37.23 -4.99 -2.14
C LEU A 27 -36.38 -6.25 -2.11
N SER A 28 -35.84 -6.61 -3.27
CA SER A 28 -34.92 -7.72 -3.39
C SER A 28 -33.58 -7.34 -2.74
N ILE A 29 -32.78 -8.31 -2.34
CA ILE A 29 -31.45 -8.09 -1.71
C ILE A 29 -30.54 -7.22 -2.61
N ASP A 30 -30.78 -7.23 -3.92
CA ASP A 30 -30.07 -6.39 -4.90
C ASP A 30 -30.40 -4.90 -4.76
N ASP A 31 -31.62 -4.54 -4.35
CA ASP A 31 -32.05 -3.14 -4.13
C ASP A 31 -31.49 -2.54 -2.84
N LEU A 32 -31.06 -3.39 -1.89
CA LEU A 32 -30.49 -2.98 -0.62
C LEU A 32 -28.96 -2.87 -0.64
N GLY A 33 -28.35 -2.96 -1.83
CA GLY A 33 -26.90 -2.81 -1.98
C GLY A 33 -26.10 -3.99 -1.42
N GLY A 34 -26.66 -5.20 -1.49
CA GLY A 34 -25.92 -6.41 -1.17
C GLY A 34 -24.62 -6.50 -1.99
N GLU A 35 -23.49 -6.69 -1.32
CA GLU A 35 -22.23 -7.01 -1.99
C GLU A 35 -22.48 -8.23 -2.89
N THR A 36 -22.44 -8.03 -4.20
CA THR A 36 -22.30 -9.14 -5.13
C THR A 36 -20.99 -9.81 -4.75
N ILE A 37 -21.05 -10.95 -4.05
CA ILE A 37 -19.89 -11.81 -3.83
C ILE A 37 -19.53 -12.33 -5.23
N ARG A 38 -18.77 -11.52 -5.96
CA ARG A 38 -18.08 -11.97 -7.15
C ARG A 38 -17.08 -12.97 -6.62
N HIS A 39 -17.36 -14.26 -6.81
CA HIS A 39 -16.40 -15.31 -6.62
C HIS A 39 -15.20 -14.99 -7.52
N TYR A 40 -14.24 -14.26 -6.97
CA TYR A 40 -12.97 -14.00 -7.63
C TYR A 40 -12.24 -15.33 -7.63
N ALA A 41 -12.41 -16.09 -8.72
CA ALA A 41 -11.49 -17.15 -9.05
C ALA A 41 -10.18 -16.47 -9.46
N PRO A 42 -9.08 -16.61 -8.67
CA PRO A 42 -7.80 -16.05 -9.06
C PRO A 42 -7.42 -16.58 -10.44
N SER A 43 -6.79 -15.75 -11.27
CA SER A 43 -6.29 -16.22 -12.56
C SER A 43 -5.28 -17.35 -12.33
N SER A 44 -5.26 -18.34 -13.22
CA SER A 44 -4.36 -19.51 -13.12
C SER A 44 -2.89 -19.11 -12.93
N SER A 45 -2.48 -17.98 -13.51
CA SER A 45 -1.15 -17.41 -13.36
C SER A 45 -0.82 -16.99 -11.91
N VAL A 46 -1.80 -16.48 -11.14
CA VAL A 46 -1.59 -16.13 -9.72
C VAL A 46 -1.50 -17.39 -8.87
N MET A 47 -2.30 -18.40 -9.18
CA MET A 47 -2.23 -19.70 -8.50
C MET A 47 -0.87 -20.38 -8.71
N GLU A 48 -0.35 -20.37 -9.95
CA GLU A 48 0.97 -20.91 -10.29
C GLU A 48 2.09 -20.13 -9.58
N ALA A 49 2.00 -18.80 -9.50
CA ALA A 49 2.97 -17.98 -8.77
C ALA A 49 2.95 -18.27 -7.25
N MET A 50 1.77 -18.50 -6.67
CA MET A 50 1.65 -18.86 -5.26
C MET A 50 2.19 -20.27 -4.97
N GLU A 51 2.00 -21.21 -5.90
CA GLU A 51 2.54 -22.57 -5.79
C GLU A 51 4.07 -22.61 -5.99
N ALA A 52 4.59 -21.81 -6.90
CA ALA A 52 6.04 -21.57 -7.04
C ALA A 52 6.64 -20.95 -5.77
N PHE A 53 5.93 -20.02 -5.13
CA PHE A 53 6.40 -19.41 -3.88
C PHE A 53 6.38 -20.39 -2.70
N ARG A 54 5.33 -21.24 -2.60
CA ARG A 54 5.26 -22.29 -1.58
C ARG A 54 6.37 -23.32 -1.76
N SER A 55 6.61 -23.78 -3.00
CA SER A 55 7.68 -24.73 -3.28
C SER A 55 9.08 -24.16 -3.00
N GLU A 56 9.31 -22.86 -3.27
CA GLU A 56 10.59 -22.21 -2.90
C GLU A 56 10.75 -22.06 -1.37
N HIS A 57 9.65 -21.75 -0.67
CA HIS A 57 9.67 -21.60 0.78
C HIS A 57 9.85 -22.94 1.50
N ASP A 58 9.21 -24.01 1.03
CA ASP A 58 9.39 -25.37 1.54
C ASP A 58 10.82 -25.89 1.26
N PHE A 59 11.43 -25.53 0.14
CA PHE A 59 12.84 -25.82 -0.14
C PHE A 59 13.82 -25.08 0.79
N LYS A 60 13.44 -23.88 1.27
CA LYS A 60 14.24 -23.10 2.23
C LYS A 60 14.06 -23.57 3.66
N SER A 61 12.87 -24.02 4.04
CA SER A 61 12.56 -24.45 5.41
C SER A 61 12.96 -25.91 5.69
N ASN A 62 12.89 -26.79 4.68
CA ASN A 62 13.32 -28.19 4.75
C ASN A 62 14.21 -28.51 3.55
N PRO A 63 15.50 -28.15 3.57
CA PRO A 63 16.42 -28.65 2.55
C PRO A 63 16.46 -30.18 2.64
N PRO A 64 16.21 -30.93 1.54
CA PRO A 64 16.39 -32.37 1.55
C PRO A 64 17.84 -32.69 1.94
N GLU A 65 18.02 -33.58 2.91
CA GLU A 65 19.32 -33.92 3.55
C GLU A 65 20.39 -34.45 2.57
N ASP A 66 20.03 -34.69 1.30
CA ASP A 66 20.92 -35.20 0.25
C ASP A 66 21.18 -34.22 -0.91
N ALA A 67 20.69 -32.98 -0.87
CA ALA A 67 20.97 -32.00 -1.93
C ALA A 67 22.29 -31.26 -1.70
N GLN A 68 23.41 -31.90 -2.06
CA GLN A 68 24.66 -31.18 -2.27
C GLN A 68 24.45 -30.11 -3.37
N PRO A 69 24.83 -28.84 -3.15
CA PRO A 69 24.76 -27.83 -4.18
C PRO A 69 25.90 -28.06 -5.18
N GLU A 70 25.66 -28.84 -6.25
CA GLU A 70 26.49 -28.80 -7.46
C GLU A 70 26.28 -27.44 -8.16
N ARG A 71 26.95 -26.41 -7.63
CA ARG A 71 27.25 -25.20 -8.39
C ARG A 71 28.22 -25.59 -9.50
N LYS A 72 27.70 -25.84 -10.69
CA LYS A 72 28.51 -25.99 -11.91
C LYS A 72 29.25 -24.68 -12.21
N SER A 73 30.49 -24.58 -11.76
CA SER A 73 31.44 -23.56 -12.21
C SER A 73 31.82 -23.84 -13.65
N LEU A 74 31.51 -22.91 -14.56
CA LEU A 74 31.85 -22.98 -15.99
C LEU A 74 33.34 -22.71 -16.30
N PHE A 75 34.19 -22.50 -15.28
CA PHE A 75 35.62 -22.30 -15.44
C PHE A 75 36.38 -22.92 -14.24
N GLY A 76 37.21 -23.94 -14.47
CA GLY A 76 38.32 -24.29 -13.57
C GLY A 76 38.46 -25.76 -13.14
N MET A 77 39.50 -26.41 -13.67
CA MET A 77 40.31 -27.53 -13.14
C MET A 77 39.79 -28.32 -11.92
N SER A 78 39.47 -29.61 -12.13
CA SER A 78 39.31 -30.59 -11.06
C SER A 78 40.66 -31.17 -10.61
N SER A 79 41.08 -30.76 -9.42
CA SER A 79 42.07 -31.47 -8.60
C SER A 79 41.37 -32.52 -7.74
N LYS A 80 42.00 -33.68 -7.62
CA LYS A 80 41.51 -34.87 -6.89
C LYS A 80 41.79 -34.71 -5.40
N LYS A 81 40.76 -34.75 -4.54
CA LYS A 81 40.94 -35.01 -3.09
C LYS A 81 39.76 -35.76 -2.49
N LYS A 82 40.11 -36.76 -1.68
CA LYS A 82 39.28 -37.80 -1.03
C LYS A 82 39.23 -37.53 0.48
N GLY A 83 38.15 -37.97 1.13
CA GLY A 83 37.97 -38.15 2.60
C GLY A 83 36.81 -37.30 3.13
N GLY A 84 35.77 -37.80 3.80
CA GLY A 84 35.55 -38.94 4.74
C GLY A 84 34.84 -38.33 5.98
N ALA A 85 33.94 -38.92 6.77
CA ALA A 85 33.52 -40.29 7.06
C ALA A 85 32.21 -40.28 7.90
N GLY A 86 31.57 -41.45 8.08
CA GLY A 86 30.56 -41.74 9.11
C GLY A 86 30.28 -43.26 9.19
N PRO A 87 29.95 -43.87 10.37
CA PRO A 87 30.63 -45.08 10.85
C PRO A 87 29.76 -46.34 11.16
N ALA A 88 30.49 -47.44 11.44
CA ALA A 88 30.14 -48.65 12.24
C ALA A 88 29.24 -49.72 11.56
N THR A 89 29.45 -51.05 11.68
CA THR A 89 29.77 -51.89 12.87
C THR A 89 30.25 -53.31 12.48
N GLY A 90 31.24 -53.85 13.23
CA GLY A 90 31.45 -55.27 13.69
C GLY A 90 31.65 -56.39 12.66
N ALA A 91 32.51 -57.41 12.84
CA ALA A 91 33.33 -57.90 13.95
C ALA A 91 34.43 -58.86 13.40
N ASP A 92 35.36 -59.25 14.27
CA ASP A 92 36.38 -60.32 14.12
C ASP A 92 37.71 -60.04 13.38
N GLY A 93 38.66 -59.51 14.16
CA GLY A 93 39.83 -60.31 14.54
C GLY A 93 40.92 -60.56 13.51
N LEU A 94 41.62 -59.49 13.09
CA LEU A 94 43.07 -59.39 12.77
C LEU A 94 43.34 -57.93 12.30
N PRO A 95 44.46 -57.28 12.65
CA PRO A 95 44.75 -55.92 12.16
C PRO A 95 44.91 -55.98 10.63
N GLN A 96 43.95 -55.41 9.90
CA GLN A 96 44.02 -55.29 8.44
C GLN A 96 45.24 -54.44 8.09
N LEU A 97 46.12 -54.99 7.24
CA LEU A 97 47.20 -54.24 6.61
C LEU A 97 46.61 -53.00 5.94
N ASP A 98 47.14 -51.82 6.28
CA ASP A 98 46.79 -50.52 5.69
C ASP A 98 46.62 -50.64 4.17
N GLU A 99 45.52 -50.11 3.61
CA GLU A 99 45.26 -50.02 2.15
C GLU A 99 46.44 -49.38 1.39
N ARG A 100 47.25 -48.59 2.10
CA ARG A 100 48.47 -47.96 1.59
C ARG A 100 49.58 -48.97 1.26
N SER A 101 49.62 -50.11 1.96
CA SER A 101 50.56 -51.20 1.71
C SER A 101 50.09 -52.13 0.56
N GLN A 102 48.77 -52.34 0.40
CA GLN A 102 48.22 -53.02 -0.79
C GLN A 102 48.39 -52.20 -2.08
N ALA A 103 48.32 -50.87 -1.99
CA ALA A 103 48.60 -49.98 -3.12
C ALA A 103 50.09 -49.99 -3.55
N LEU A 104 51.01 -50.33 -2.64
CA LEU A 104 52.43 -50.49 -2.96
C LEU A 104 52.78 -51.91 -3.44
N ALA A 105 52.05 -52.94 -3.00
CA ALA A 105 52.21 -54.31 -3.49
C ALA A 105 51.65 -54.52 -4.91
N SER A 106 50.66 -53.72 -5.34
CA SER A 106 50.09 -53.76 -6.71
C SER A 106 50.90 -52.95 -7.74
N LEU A 107 52.01 -52.31 -7.33
CA LEU A 107 52.98 -51.69 -8.23
C LEU A 107 54.01 -52.68 -8.79
N ALA A 108 53.90 -53.97 -8.45
CA ALA A 108 54.64 -55.03 -9.10
C ALA A 108 54.04 -55.35 -10.47
N MET A 109 54.57 -54.67 -11.49
CA MET A 109 54.54 -54.95 -12.93
C MET A 109 53.36 -55.74 -13.52
N PRO A 110 52.67 -55.14 -14.51
CA PRO A 110 52.29 -55.88 -15.70
C PRO A 110 53.15 -55.48 -16.89
N ALA A 111 53.68 -56.52 -17.52
CA ALA A 111 54.39 -56.57 -18.78
C ALA A 111 53.89 -55.57 -19.84
N THR A 112 54.86 -54.89 -20.44
CA THR A 112 54.78 -54.18 -21.73
C THR A 112 53.94 -54.93 -22.77
N LYS A 113 52.78 -54.37 -23.10
CA LYS A 113 52.08 -54.64 -24.38
C LYS A 113 52.20 -53.39 -25.26
N PRO A 114 52.58 -53.50 -26.54
CA PRO A 114 52.75 -52.34 -27.41
C PRO A 114 51.39 -51.72 -27.72
N THR A 115 51.13 -50.51 -27.22
CA THR A 115 49.97 -49.72 -27.62
C THR A 115 50.26 -49.09 -28.97
N THR A 116 49.58 -49.61 -29.99
CA THR A 116 49.58 -49.04 -31.34
C THR A 116 48.94 -47.64 -31.29
N PHE A 117 49.72 -46.61 -31.64
CA PHE A 117 49.24 -45.26 -31.88
C PHE A 117 48.22 -45.28 -33.03
N LYS A 118 46.93 -45.26 -32.70
CA LYS A 118 45.88 -44.99 -33.68
C LYS A 118 45.88 -43.49 -33.98
N LYS A 119 46.26 -43.12 -35.21
CA LYS A 119 46.09 -41.76 -35.76
C LYS A 119 44.65 -41.30 -35.50
N PRO A 120 44.42 -40.09 -34.94
CA PRO A 120 43.06 -39.58 -34.75
C PRO A 120 42.38 -39.51 -36.13
N LYS A 121 41.23 -40.18 -36.26
CA LYS A 121 40.35 -40.01 -37.43
C LYS A 121 39.97 -38.53 -37.46
N GLY A 122 40.31 -37.85 -38.55
CA GLY A 122 39.91 -36.46 -38.76
C GLY A 122 38.40 -36.30 -38.58
N PRO A 123 37.94 -35.12 -38.13
CA PRO A 123 36.53 -34.88 -37.84
C PRO A 123 35.68 -35.29 -39.04
N SER A 124 34.68 -36.13 -38.79
CA SER A 124 33.79 -36.60 -39.85
C SER A 124 33.07 -35.40 -40.48
N MET A 125 32.68 -35.50 -41.75
CA MET A 125 31.98 -34.43 -42.45
C MET A 125 30.73 -33.93 -41.70
N ALA A 126 30.08 -34.81 -40.92
CA ALA A 126 28.95 -34.45 -40.06
C ALA A 126 29.34 -33.47 -38.94
N THR A 127 30.49 -33.65 -38.29
CA THR A 127 30.97 -32.72 -37.26
C THR A 127 31.31 -31.33 -37.81
N ARG A 128 31.81 -31.25 -39.05
CA ARG A 128 32.05 -29.96 -39.71
C ARG A 128 30.75 -29.25 -40.08
N ALA A 129 29.76 -29.98 -40.57
CA ALA A 129 28.44 -29.41 -40.88
C ALA A 129 27.73 -28.88 -39.62
N MET A 130 27.83 -29.60 -38.49
CA MET A 130 27.23 -29.17 -37.22
C MET A 130 27.89 -27.90 -36.66
N GLN A 131 29.22 -27.77 -36.77
CA GLN A 131 29.94 -26.56 -36.36
C GLN A 131 29.55 -25.35 -37.22
N ILE A 132 29.46 -25.52 -38.54
CA ILE A 132 29.02 -24.45 -39.45
C ILE A 132 27.58 -24.05 -39.14
N GLY A 133 26.68 -25.02 -38.92
CA GLY A 133 25.29 -24.76 -38.54
C GLY A 133 25.17 -23.99 -37.23
N GLY A 134 25.96 -24.37 -36.21
CA GLY A 134 25.97 -23.69 -34.91
C GLY A 134 26.45 -22.23 -35.00
N ILE A 135 27.48 -21.96 -35.80
CA ILE A 135 27.96 -20.59 -36.05
C ILE A 135 26.88 -19.76 -36.74
N LEU A 136 26.19 -20.34 -37.72
CA LEU A 136 25.15 -19.66 -38.49
C LEU A 136 23.95 -19.27 -37.61
N VAL A 137 23.52 -20.18 -36.73
CA VAL A 137 22.49 -19.89 -35.71
C VAL A 137 22.96 -18.80 -34.74
N GLY A 138 24.21 -18.86 -34.28
CA GLY A 138 24.79 -17.85 -33.40
C GLY A 138 24.78 -16.44 -34.01
N VAL A 139 25.12 -16.33 -35.30
CA VAL A 139 25.10 -15.04 -36.03
C VAL A 139 23.67 -14.50 -36.14
N ILE A 140 22.67 -15.35 -36.41
CA ILE A 140 21.26 -14.94 -36.49
C ILE A 140 20.79 -14.39 -35.13
N VAL A 141 21.09 -15.10 -34.03
CA VAL A 141 20.74 -14.63 -32.68
C VAL A 141 21.41 -13.31 -32.36
N LEU A 142 22.69 -13.15 -32.70
CA LEU A 142 23.44 -11.92 -32.45
C LEU A 142 22.87 -10.73 -33.24
N LEU A 143 22.45 -10.94 -34.50
CA LEU A 143 21.76 -9.91 -35.30
C LEU A 143 20.39 -9.53 -34.69
N PHE A 144 19.63 -10.49 -34.16
CA PHE A 144 18.37 -10.20 -33.47
C PHE A 144 18.60 -9.38 -32.19
N VAL A 145 19.57 -9.75 -31.36
CA VAL A 145 19.93 -9.02 -30.14
C VAL A 145 20.44 -7.62 -30.48
N ALA A 146 21.31 -7.49 -31.48
CA ALA A 146 21.82 -6.19 -31.92
C ALA A 146 20.71 -5.28 -32.47
N ASN A 147 19.78 -5.82 -33.26
CA ASN A 147 18.63 -5.06 -33.77
C ASN A 147 17.67 -4.66 -32.64
N PHE A 148 17.45 -5.54 -31.66
CA PHE A 148 16.65 -5.22 -30.48
C PHE A 148 17.31 -4.12 -29.63
N ALA A 149 18.61 -4.23 -29.36
CA ALA A 149 19.37 -3.21 -28.64
C ALA A 149 19.38 -1.88 -29.40
N TYR A 150 19.63 -1.89 -30.70
CA TYR A 150 19.59 -0.70 -31.54
C TYR A 150 18.21 -0.04 -31.47
N LYS A 151 17.12 -0.78 -31.68
CA LYS A 151 15.76 -0.26 -31.53
C LYS A 151 15.43 0.21 -30.12
N TYR A 152 16.06 -0.34 -29.09
CA TYR A 152 15.87 0.12 -27.71
C TYR A 152 16.58 1.45 -27.47
N TYR A 153 17.82 1.60 -27.95
CA TYR A 153 18.65 2.81 -27.78
C TYR A 153 18.29 3.95 -28.74
N THR A 154 17.82 3.66 -29.95
CA THR A 154 17.43 4.67 -30.94
C THR A 154 15.92 4.91 -30.97
N ARG A 155 15.17 4.44 -29.97
CA ARG A 155 13.81 4.93 -29.77
C ARG A 155 13.92 6.44 -29.58
N PRO A 156 13.35 7.26 -30.48
CA PRO A 156 13.30 8.69 -30.23
C PRO A 156 12.64 8.89 -28.85
N PRO A 157 13.08 9.88 -28.06
CA PRO A 157 12.33 10.26 -26.86
C PRO A 157 10.89 10.45 -27.31
N ILE A 158 9.96 9.79 -26.59
CA ILE A 158 8.53 9.82 -26.91
C ILE A 158 8.18 11.30 -27.10
N GLU A 159 7.95 11.70 -28.36
CA GLU A 159 7.53 13.06 -28.64
C GLU A 159 6.26 13.28 -27.80
N PRO A 160 6.14 14.41 -27.10
CA PRO A 160 4.94 14.66 -26.31
C PRO A 160 3.77 14.68 -27.29
N SER A 161 3.05 13.55 -27.38
CA SER A 161 1.75 13.49 -28.03
C SER A 161 1.00 14.69 -27.49
N ARG A 162 0.57 15.63 -28.34
CA ARG A 162 -0.07 16.90 -27.96
C ARG A 162 -0.89 16.71 -26.69
N GLY A 163 -0.25 16.98 -25.55
CA GLY A 163 -0.65 16.36 -24.30
C GLY A 163 -2.05 16.79 -23.99
N LYS A 164 -2.88 15.88 -23.49
CA LYS A 164 -4.21 16.26 -23.03
C LYS A 164 -4.01 17.34 -21.97
N VAL A 165 -4.38 18.58 -22.29
CA VAL A 165 -4.09 19.74 -21.45
C VAL A 165 -4.64 19.47 -20.05
N ASN A 166 -3.76 19.52 -19.04
CA ASN A 166 -4.14 19.27 -17.67
C ASN A 166 -5.17 20.32 -17.21
N PRO A 167 -6.43 19.92 -16.93
CA PRO A 167 -7.48 20.86 -16.59
C PRO A 167 -7.19 21.63 -15.29
N ALA A 168 -6.36 21.08 -14.39
CA ALA A 168 -5.98 21.75 -13.16
C ALA A 168 -5.25 23.08 -13.40
N GLU A 169 -4.47 23.21 -14.48
CA GLU A 169 -3.79 24.46 -14.80
C GLU A 169 -4.78 25.62 -15.01
N ALA A 170 -5.93 25.32 -15.65
CA ALA A 170 -6.98 26.30 -15.87
C ALA A 170 -7.74 26.64 -14.58
N ILE A 171 -7.97 25.65 -13.71
CA ILE A 171 -8.63 25.85 -12.40
C ILE A 171 -7.78 26.77 -11.52
N ILE A 172 -6.47 26.51 -11.43
CA ILE A 172 -5.54 27.33 -10.64
C ILE A 172 -5.51 28.78 -11.17
N LYS A 173 -5.36 28.98 -12.48
CA LYS A 173 -5.32 30.32 -13.10
C LYS A 173 -6.60 31.13 -12.91
N ARG A 174 -7.76 30.46 -12.84
CA ARG A 174 -9.05 31.10 -12.57
C ARG A 174 -9.24 31.43 -11.09
N GLY A 175 -8.43 30.85 -10.19
CA GLY A 175 -8.70 30.88 -8.74
C GLY A 175 -9.90 30.02 -8.36
N GLY A 176 -10.11 28.88 -9.05
CA GLY A 176 -11.13 27.90 -8.69
C GLY A 176 -10.80 27.15 -7.40
N ASP A 177 -11.62 26.16 -7.04
CA ASP A 177 -11.44 25.41 -5.80
C ASP A 177 -10.10 24.63 -5.79
N PRO A 178 -9.18 24.91 -4.83
CA PRO A 178 -7.91 24.19 -4.71
C PRO A 178 -8.07 22.67 -4.61
N LYS A 179 -9.18 22.20 -4.03
CA LYS A 179 -9.49 20.77 -3.93
C LYS A 179 -9.66 20.14 -5.31
N GLU A 180 -10.50 20.76 -6.16
CA GLU A 180 -10.74 20.29 -7.53
C GLU A 180 -9.45 20.32 -8.35
N ALA A 181 -8.65 21.38 -8.21
CA ALA A 181 -7.35 21.49 -8.86
C ALA A 181 -6.41 20.33 -8.47
N ALA A 182 -6.32 19.98 -7.18
CA ALA A 182 -5.46 18.90 -6.72
C ALA A 182 -5.92 17.52 -7.23
N VAL A 183 -7.23 17.26 -7.22
CA VAL A 183 -7.83 16.01 -7.72
C VAL A 183 -7.60 15.86 -9.22
N GLU A 184 -7.87 16.90 -10.01
CA GLU A 184 -7.70 16.87 -11.46
C GLU A 184 -6.22 16.80 -11.86
N ALA A 185 -5.33 17.48 -11.14
CA ALA A 185 -3.88 17.38 -11.39
C ALA A 185 -3.37 15.95 -11.15
N ALA A 186 -3.85 15.29 -10.08
CA ALA A 186 -3.48 13.91 -9.78
C ALA A 186 -4.00 12.93 -10.83
N LYS A 187 -5.24 13.12 -11.33
CA LYS A 187 -5.80 12.34 -12.43
C LYS A 187 -4.99 12.54 -13.73
N ALA A 188 -4.63 13.77 -14.06
CA ALA A 188 -3.83 14.08 -15.23
C ALA A 188 -2.44 13.45 -15.16
N LEU A 189 -1.77 13.50 -14.00
CA LEU A 189 -0.46 12.86 -13.81
C LEU A 189 -0.53 11.33 -13.97
N ARG A 190 -1.62 10.69 -13.51
CA ARG A 190 -1.84 9.25 -13.72
C ARG A 190 -2.09 8.89 -15.17
N ALA A 191 -2.78 9.76 -15.92
CA ALA A 191 -3.03 9.55 -17.33
C ALA A 191 -1.76 9.73 -18.17
N GLU A 192 -1.00 10.79 -17.89
CA GLU A 192 0.21 11.16 -18.64
C GLU A 192 1.31 11.61 -17.65
N PRO A 193 2.25 10.71 -17.27
CA PRO A 193 3.35 11.04 -16.36
C PRO A 193 4.40 11.88 -17.09
N HIS A 194 4.39 13.19 -16.84
CA HIS A 194 5.39 14.11 -17.37
C HIS A 194 5.72 15.22 -16.37
N SER A 195 6.93 15.79 -16.47
CA SER A 195 7.46 16.78 -15.52
C SER A 195 6.54 18.00 -15.34
N LYS A 196 5.90 18.48 -16.41
CA LYS A 196 4.92 19.58 -16.31
C LYS A 196 3.68 19.23 -15.45
N ASN A 197 3.17 17.98 -15.50
CA ASN A 197 2.02 17.55 -14.68
C ASN A 197 2.42 17.40 -13.22
N GLU A 198 3.64 16.95 -12.95
CA GLU A 198 4.18 16.90 -11.59
C GLU A 198 4.30 18.31 -11.00
N ALA A 199 4.76 19.29 -11.78
CA ALA A 199 4.84 20.69 -11.34
C ALA A 199 3.45 21.27 -11.02
N ILE A 200 2.46 21.04 -11.90
CA ILE A 200 1.07 21.48 -11.68
C ILE A 200 0.48 20.80 -10.44
N LEU A 201 0.75 19.50 -10.24
CA LEU A 201 0.29 18.79 -9.05
C LEU A 201 0.88 19.37 -7.77
N LYS A 202 2.19 19.66 -7.74
CA LYS A 202 2.84 20.28 -6.57
C LYS A 202 2.26 21.66 -6.27
N GLU A 203 2.02 22.47 -7.29
CA GLU A 203 1.37 23.78 -7.13
C GLU A 203 -0.05 23.64 -6.57
N ALA A 204 -0.87 22.75 -7.13
CA ALA A 204 -2.21 22.48 -6.66
C ALA A 204 -2.24 21.97 -5.21
N GLN A 205 -1.31 21.07 -4.85
CA GLN A 205 -1.13 20.58 -3.48
C GLN A 205 -0.79 21.71 -2.52
N GLY A 206 0.15 22.58 -2.88
CA GLY A 206 0.50 23.73 -2.05
C GLY A 206 -0.68 24.66 -1.79
N LEU A 207 -1.53 24.91 -2.80
CA LEU A 207 -2.75 25.71 -2.63
C LEU A 207 -3.79 25.00 -1.77
N PHE A 208 -3.96 23.69 -1.95
CA PHE A 208 -4.87 22.88 -1.16
C PHE A 208 -4.45 22.83 0.33
N ILE A 209 -3.18 22.56 0.62
CA ILE A 209 -2.64 22.55 1.98
C ILE A 209 -2.87 23.92 2.65
N LYS A 210 -2.61 25.02 1.94
CA LYS A 210 -2.89 26.38 2.44
C LYS A 210 -4.38 26.60 2.76
N LYS A 211 -5.29 26.11 1.91
CA LYS A 211 -6.74 26.19 2.15
C LYS A 211 -7.13 25.45 3.44
N VAL A 212 -6.63 24.23 3.62
CA VAL A 212 -6.94 23.41 4.80
C VAL A 212 -6.40 24.05 6.08
N HIS A 213 -5.15 24.55 6.08
CA HIS A 213 -4.64 25.32 7.22
C HIS A 213 -5.47 26.58 7.49
N GLY A 214 -5.92 27.27 6.43
CA GLY A 214 -6.84 28.40 6.56
C GLY A 214 -8.16 28.05 7.24
N LEU A 215 -8.69 26.82 7.03
CA LEU A 215 -9.87 26.32 7.76
C LEU A 215 -9.54 26.00 9.23
N LEU A 216 -8.39 25.38 9.49
CA LEU A 216 -7.97 25.02 10.85
C LEU A 216 -7.68 26.24 11.74
N ASP A 217 -7.10 27.29 11.16
CA ASP A 217 -6.67 28.52 11.83
C ASP A 217 -7.63 29.70 11.59
N ALA A 218 -8.84 29.45 11.08
CA ALA A 218 -9.84 30.47 10.82
C ALA A 218 -10.20 31.26 12.09
N SER A 219 -10.44 32.57 11.94
CA SER A 219 -10.91 33.45 13.01
C SER A 219 -12.13 34.25 12.51
N PRO A 220 -13.35 34.02 13.03
CA PRO A 220 -13.70 33.08 14.11
C PRO A 220 -13.61 31.62 13.69
N TRP A 221 -13.14 30.77 14.60
CA TRP A 221 -13.09 29.33 14.37
C TRP A 221 -14.43 28.70 14.72
N THR A 222 -14.91 27.78 13.90
CA THR A 222 -16.07 26.96 14.23
C THR A 222 -15.73 25.48 14.07
N HIS A 223 -16.43 24.62 14.81
CA HIS A 223 -16.28 23.17 14.65
C HIS A 223 -16.66 22.68 13.24
N GLN A 224 -17.48 23.46 12.50
CA GLN A 224 -17.78 23.18 11.10
C GLN A 224 -16.54 23.31 10.22
N ASN A 225 -15.65 24.27 10.49
CA ASN A 225 -14.41 24.43 9.73
C ASN A 225 -13.51 23.18 9.84
N LEU A 226 -13.44 22.56 11.02
CA LEU A 226 -12.70 21.31 11.23
C LEU A 226 -13.35 20.15 10.47
N LYS A 227 -14.69 20.04 10.48
CA LYS A 227 -15.42 19.02 9.71
C LYS A 227 -15.21 19.20 8.21
N ASP A 228 -15.24 20.43 7.73
CA ASP A 228 -15.00 20.75 6.32
C ASP A 228 -13.54 20.42 5.93
N ALA A 229 -12.57 20.78 6.77
CA ALA A 229 -11.16 20.42 6.59
C ALA A 229 -10.96 18.90 6.52
N ALA A 230 -11.53 18.13 7.44
CA ALA A 230 -11.46 16.67 7.46
C ALA A 230 -12.08 16.05 6.20
N ARG A 231 -13.28 16.50 5.81
CA ARG A 231 -13.95 16.04 4.59
C ARG A 231 -13.11 16.32 3.34
N GLU A 232 -12.59 17.54 3.21
CA GLU A 232 -11.79 17.92 2.04
C GLU A 232 -10.49 17.12 1.94
N VAL A 233 -9.79 16.92 3.05
CA VAL A 233 -8.55 16.12 3.08
C VAL A 233 -8.84 14.66 2.74
N ASP A 234 -9.91 14.06 3.26
CA ASP A 234 -10.29 12.68 2.94
C ASP A 234 -10.64 12.50 1.44
N GLU A 235 -11.32 13.46 0.83
CA GLU A 235 -11.63 13.44 -0.60
C GLU A 235 -10.35 13.46 -1.45
N VAL A 236 -9.41 14.35 -1.14
CA VAL A 236 -8.13 14.43 -1.87
C VAL A 236 -7.26 13.20 -1.58
N PHE A 237 -7.20 12.72 -0.35
CA PHE A 237 -6.40 11.56 0.05
C PHE A 237 -6.83 10.27 -0.66
N LYS A 238 -8.14 10.06 -0.87
CA LYS A 238 -8.67 8.94 -1.68
C LYS A 238 -8.14 8.96 -3.11
N VAL A 239 -7.98 10.15 -3.69
CA VAL A 239 -7.48 10.29 -5.05
C VAL A 239 -5.96 10.28 -5.06
N HIS A 240 -5.26 10.87 -4.11
CA HIS A 240 -3.80 10.99 -4.12
C HIS A 240 -3.20 11.07 -2.71
N SER A 241 -2.32 10.12 -2.39
CA SER A 241 -1.71 9.96 -1.06
C SER A 241 -0.21 10.27 -1.07
N SER A 242 0.15 11.54 -1.27
CA SER A 242 1.54 12.00 -1.09
C SER A 242 1.93 12.05 0.39
N ALA A 243 3.23 12.10 0.69
CA ALA A 243 3.72 12.24 2.06
C ALA A 243 3.21 13.52 2.75
N GLU A 244 3.10 14.63 2.00
CA GLU A 244 2.57 15.89 2.51
C GLU A 244 1.08 15.82 2.83
N ILE A 245 0.27 15.23 1.94
CA ILE A 245 -1.17 15.05 2.17
C ILE A 245 -1.44 14.05 3.30
N ARG A 246 -0.61 13.01 3.44
CA ARG A 246 -0.70 12.09 4.58
C ARG A 246 -0.41 12.80 5.90
N LYS A 247 0.65 13.62 5.95
CA LYS A 247 0.97 14.42 7.14
C LYS A 247 -0.16 15.40 7.48
N LEU A 248 -0.73 16.06 6.46
CA LEU A 248 -1.88 16.94 6.65
C LEU A 248 -3.10 16.18 7.18
N LYS A 249 -3.36 14.97 6.67
CA LYS A 249 -4.43 14.11 7.18
C LYS A 249 -4.21 13.72 8.63
N GLU A 250 -3.01 13.26 8.98
CA GLU A 250 -2.66 12.92 10.37
C GLU A 250 -2.85 14.12 11.31
N GLU A 251 -2.48 15.33 10.86
CA GLU A 251 -2.73 16.57 11.61
C GLU A 251 -4.22 16.84 11.80
N VAL A 252 -5.02 16.77 10.73
CA VAL A 252 -6.47 17.02 10.80
C VAL A 252 -7.19 15.96 11.64
N ASP A 253 -6.78 14.70 11.55
CA ASP A 253 -7.33 13.61 12.36
C ASP A 253 -6.97 13.80 13.84
N ALA A 254 -5.72 14.20 14.14
CA ALA A 254 -5.29 14.52 15.51
C ALA A 254 -6.04 15.74 16.09
N GLU A 255 -6.29 16.76 15.28
CA GLU A 255 -7.16 17.88 15.64
C GLU A 255 -8.58 17.38 15.92
N THR A 256 -9.18 16.62 15.01
CA THR A 256 -10.53 16.07 15.18
C THR A 256 -10.65 15.27 16.48
N PHE A 257 -9.66 14.43 16.78
CA PHE A 257 -9.59 13.64 18.01
C PHE A 257 -9.47 14.51 19.26
N ALA A 258 -8.63 15.55 19.24
CA ALA A 258 -8.50 16.49 20.36
C ALA A 258 -9.81 17.25 20.63
N TYR A 259 -10.54 17.61 19.57
CA TYR A 259 -11.82 18.31 19.67
C TYR A 259 -13.01 17.42 20.06
N GLN A 260 -12.86 16.10 20.09
CA GLN A 260 -13.93 15.18 20.47
C GLN A 260 -14.06 15.01 22.00
N MET A 261 -13.41 15.86 22.79
CA MET A 261 -13.61 15.91 24.24
C MET A 261 -15.07 16.29 24.58
N SER A 262 -15.62 15.71 25.64
CA SER A 262 -16.94 16.05 26.17
C SER A 262 -16.88 16.42 27.65
N LEU A 263 -17.78 17.30 28.08
CA LEU A 263 -17.95 17.62 29.50
C LEU A 263 -18.95 16.63 30.09
N LEU A 264 -18.55 15.85 31.09
CA LEU A 264 -19.37 14.78 31.66
C LEU A 264 -20.14 15.23 32.91
N SER A 265 -19.46 15.97 33.80
CA SER A 265 -20.02 16.47 35.04
C SER A 265 -19.29 17.71 35.51
N ILE A 266 -20.00 18.56 36.26
CA ILE A 266 -19.45 19.70 37.00
C ILE A 266 -19.80 19.46 38.47
N ALA A 267 -18.85 19.63 39.38
CA ALA A 267 -19.10 19.48 40.81
C ALA A 267 -20.09 20.53 41.32
N ASP A 268 -20.86 20.21 42.37
CA ASP A 268 -21.94 21.07 42.89
C ASP A 268 -21.48 22.46 43.40
N GLY A 269 -20.17 22.66 43.61
CA GLY A 269 -19.55 23.95 43.92
C GLY A 269 -19.09 24.77 42.70
N GLY A 270 -19.00 24.14 41.52
CA GLY A 270 -18.38 24.76 40.34
C GLY A 270 -16.85 24.85 40.39
N ASP A 271 -16.22 24.18 41.37
CA ASP A 271 -14.77 24.25 41.57
C ASP A 271 -14.00 23.28 40.65
N SER A 272 -14.64 22.19 40.22
CA SER A 272 -14.04 21.18 39.35
C SER A 272 -15.01 20.64 38.29
N ALA A 273 -14.44 20.19 37.18
CA ALA A 273 -15.17 19.62 36.06
C ALA A 273 -14.52 18.31 35.59
N THR A 274 -15.34 17.31 35.27
CA THR A 274 -14.90 16.02 34.72
C THR A 274 -15.07 16.02 33.22
N PHE A 275 -13.98 15.81 32.50
CA PHE A 275 -13.96 15.70 31.05
C PHE A 275 -13.80 14.24 30.62
N GLY A 276 -14.55 13.86 29.58
CA GLY A 276 -14.36 12.64 28.82
C GLY A 276 -13.45 12.91 27.64
N LEU A 277 -12.27 12.30 27.62
CA LEU A 277 -11.35 12.37 26.50
C LEU A 277 -11.78 11.38 25.41
N SER A 278 -11.39 11.66 24.17
CA SER A 278 -11.64 10.78 23.02
C SER A 278 -10.92 9.44 23.12
N SER A 279 -9.91 9.31 23.99
CA SER A 279 -9.29 8.04 24.37
C SER A 279 -10.17 7.16 25.27
N GLY A 280 -11.29 7.69 25.77
CA GLY A 280 -12.14 7.05 26.77
C GLY A 280 -11.70 7.30 28.21
N ALA A 281 -10.54 7.94 28.41
CA ALA A 281 -10.10 8.35 29.74
C ALA A 281 -10.98 9.48 30.29
N ARG A 282 -11.15 9.49 31.61
CA ARG A 282 -11.78 10.59 32.34
C ARG A 282 -10.70 11.39 33.05
N GLN A 283 -10.82 12.71 33.00
CA GLN A 283 -9.90 13.62 33.66
C GLN A 283 -10.71 14.68 34.40
N ASP A 284 -10.49 14.79 35.71
CA ASP A 284 -10.99 15.90 36.52
C ASP A 284 -10.01 17.06 36.39
N ALA A 285 -10.54 18.27 36.28
CA ALA A 285 -9.72 19.48 36.18
C ALA A 285 -10.37 20.67 36.89
N GLU A 286 -9.53 21.46 37.56
CA GLU A 286 -9.87 22.73 38.18
C GLU A 286 -9.52 23.92 37.27
N GLU A 287 -9.93 25.14 37.66
CA GLU A 287 -9.57 26.36 36.94
C GLU A 287 -8.04 26.55 36.90
N GLY A 288 -7.48 26.73 35.71
CA GLY A 288 -6.05 26.87 35.47
C GLY A 288 -5.33 25.57 35.08
N GLU A 289 -5.95 24.41 35.28
CA GLU A 289 -5.38 23.11 34.90
C GLU A 289 -5.53 22.81 33.41
N VAL A 290 -4.71 21.88 32.91
CA VAL A 290 -4.67 21.49 31.50
C VAL A 290 -5.28 20.11 31.31
N VAL A 291 -6.30 20.04 30.46
CA VAL A 291 -7.00 18.82 30.06
C VAL A 291 -6.45 18.32 28.73
N GLY A 292 -6.16 17.01 28.65
CA GLY A 292 -5.65 16.37 27.44
C GLY A 292 -4.38 17.02 26.87
N ASP A 293 -3.50 17.51 27.74
CA ASP A 293 -2.22 18.18 27.42
C ASP A 293 -2.33 19.43 26.51
N ARG A 294 -3.53 20.00 26.35
CA ARG A 294 -3.79 21.04 25.36
C ARG A 294 -4.77 22.11 25.80
N PHE A 295 -5.85 21.75 26.47
CA PHE A 295 -6.94 22.66 26.77
C PHE A 295 -6.82 23.15 28.21
N LYS A 296 -6.46 24.41 28.40
CA LYS A 296 -6.38 25.02 29.72
C LYS A 296 -7.77 25.49 30.16
N VAL A 297 -8.25 25.04 31.31
CA VAL A 297 -9.53 25.51 31.88
C VAL A 297 -9.36 26.96 32.33
N THR A 298 -10.21 27.86 31.82
CA THR A 298 -10.16 29.29 32.16
C THR A 298 -11.30 29.73 33.06
N ALA A 299 -12.46 29.09 33.00
CA ALA A 299 -13.58 29.38 33.88
C ALA A 299 -14.55 28.20 33.93
N ILE A 300 -15.00 27.83 35.12
CA ILE A 300 -16.04 26.82 35.35
C ILE A 300 -17.32 27.54 35.78
N LYS A 301 -18.44 27.26 35.11
CA LYS A 301 -19.78 27.77 35.45
C LYS A 301 -20.71 26.57 35.63
N ARG A 302 -21.89 26.81 36.20
CA ARG A 302 -22.86 25.77 36.56
C ARG A 302 -23.24 24.81 35.42
N ASP A 303 -23.29 25.29 34.18
CA ASP A 303 -23.73 24.54 33.00
C ASP A 303 -22.67 24.46 31.88
N LYS A 304 -21.56 25.20 32.03
CA LYS A 304 -20.56 25.35 30.97
C LYS A 304 -19.17 25.56 31.52
N VAL A 305 -18.19 25.07 30.78
CA VAL A 305 -16.77 25.28 31.06
C VAL A 305 -16.13 25.96 29.88
N GLN A 306 -15.41 27.05 30.15
CA GLN A 306 -14.58 27.73 29.17
C GLN A 306 -13.17 27.17 29.25
N VAL A 307 -12.65 26.76 28.11
CA VAL A 307 -11.28 26.28 27.99
C VAL A 307 -10.58 27.03 26.86
N GLN A 308 -9.27 27.15 26.97
CA GLN A 308 -8.39 27.79 26.03
C GLN A 308 -7.47 26.76 25.39
N ASP A 309 -7.48 26.70 24.06
CA ASP A 309 -6.57 25.82 23.32
C ASP A 309 -5.18 26.46 23.22
N THR A 310 -4.24 25.92 23.98
CA THR A 310 -2.86 26.43 24.06
C THR A 310 -2.05 26.22 22.77
N ARG A 311 -2.47 25.33 21.87
CA ARG A 311 -1.74 25.03 20.62
C ARG A 311 -2.18 25.88 19.43
N ARG A 312 -3.39 26.45 19.46
CA ARG A 312 -3.98 27.17 18.31
C ARG A 312 -4.41 28.57 18.71
N ASN A 313 -3.43 29.46 18.79
CA ASN A 313 -3.62 30.89 19.04
C ASN A 313 -4.50 31.20 20.27
N ASN A 314 -4.46 30.36 21.30
CA ASN A 314 -5.19 30.58 22.53
C ASN A 314 -6.71 30.78 22.32
N ARG A 315 -7.28 30.09 21.32
CA ARG A 315 -8.72 30.17 21.01
C ARG A 315 -9.54 29.68 22.19
N LEU A 316 -10.60 30.43 22.49
CA LEU A 316 -11.54 30.13 23.55
C LEU A 316 -12.63 29.20 23.03
N LEU A 317 -12.93 28.17 23.80
CA LEU A 317 -13.94 27.17 23.52
C LEU A 317 -14.88 27.09 24.72
N THR A 318 -16.17 26.94 24.47
CA THR A 318 -17.16 26.69 25.51
C THR A 318 -17.72 25.29 25.34
N TYR A 319 -17.58 24.48 26.39
CA TYR A 319 -18.19 23.16 26.52
C TYR A 319 -19.42 23.28 27.41
N SER A 320 -20.56 22.77 26.95
CA SER A 320 -21.81 22.75 27.70
C SER A 320 -22.09 21.33 28.21
N LEU A 321 -22.70 21.21 29.39
CA LEU A 321 -23.15 19.91 29.90
C LEU A 321 -24.34 19.37 29.10
N THR A 322 -25.17 20.27 28.57
CA THR A 322 -26.42 19.94 27.86
C THR A 322 -26.25 19.87 26.35
N ASP A 323 -25.20 20.50 25.80
CA ASP A 323 -24.93 20.52 24.38
C ASP A 323 -23.54 19.94 24.11
N THR A 324 -23.49 18.93 23.24
CA THR A 324 -22.24 18.32 22.78
C THR A 324 -21.51 19.21 21.77
N ARG A 325 -22.10 20.34 21.37
CA ARG A 325 -21.50 21.28 20.44
C ARG A 325 -20.54 22.22 21.15
N ILE A 326 -19.32 22.26 20.62
CA ILE A 326 -18.31 23.25 21.00
C ILE A 326 -18.64 24.55 20.30
N THR A 327 -18.82 25.61 21.07
CA THR A 327 -19.02 26.97 20.55
C THR A 327 -17.76 27.80 20.79
N SER A 328 -17.31 28.49 19.74
CA SER A 328 -16.43 29.65 19.92
C SER A 328 -17.30 30.79 20.45
N PRO A 329 -16.82 31.59 21.41
CA PRO A 329 -17.51 32.80 21.85
C PRO A 329 -17.76 33.78 20.71
#